data_AF-A0A9X0ZW97-F1
#
_entry.id   AF-A0A9X0ZW97-F1
#
_cell.length_a   1.000
_cell.length_b   1.000
_cell.length_c   1.000
_cell.angle_alpha   90.00
_cell.angle_beta   90.00
_cell.angle_gamma   90.00
#
_symmetry.space_group_name_H-M   'P 1'
#
loop_
_entity.id
_entity.type
_entity.pdbx_description
1 polymer ?
#
loop_
_entity_poly.entity_id
_entity_poly.type
_entity_poly.pdbx_seq_one_letter_code
_entity_poly.pdbx_strand_id
1 'polypeptide(L)'
;MKSAFRFCRRVLVDLFFLLVAYIAAVFLLPMIKSDRQADADADITLYLISNGIHTDIVMPSRNGDTDWTATFPAADTTGGQSADWIAVGWGDKNFYLNTPTWADLTASTALKAVSGLSESAIHTTYYDSMENCGRCAKFTVSRRQYLELAAYIRSSLKWRDGRTIPVTADIHYGESDAFYEAKGSYNLFYTCNTWTNDALKSAGAKAALWTITEGGIFRHYTP
;
A
#
# COMPACT_ATOMS: atom_id res chain seq x y z
N MET A 1 18.48 23.38 -38.57
CA MET A 1 17.09 23.68 -38.12
C MET A 1 16.07 22.59 -38.49
N LYS A 2 15.86 22.22 -39.77
CA LYS A 2 14.86 21.19 -40.17
C LYS A 2 15.11 19.77 -39.62
N SER A 3 16.36 19.41 -39.32
CA SER A 3 16.71 18.12 -38.71
C SER A 3 16.34 18.09 -37.21
N ALA A 4 16.72 19.14 -36.46
CA ALA A 4 16.36 19.30 -35.05
C ALA A 4 14.83 19.34 -34.85
N PHE A 5 14.10 20.04 -35.72
CA PHE A 5 12.63 20.08 -35.65
C PHE A 5 11.98 18.70 -35.88
N ARG A 6 12.47 17.93 -36.86
CA ARG A 6 11.99 16.55 -37.10
C ARG A 6 12.31 15.62 -35.94
N PHE A 7 13.49 15.77 -35.33
CA PHE A 7 13.89 15.02 -34.15
C PHE A 7 13.01 15.35 -32.94
N CYS A 8 12.84 16.63 -32.59
CA CYS A 8 11.95 17.04 -31.49
C CYS A 8 10.51 16.56 -31.70
N ARG A 9 9.99 16.67 -32.92
CA ARG A 9 8.65 16.16 -33.25
C ARG A 9 8.53 14.66 -33.02
N ARG A 10 9.54 13.87 -33.41
CA ARG A 10 9.55 12.42 -33.20
C ARG A 10 9.55 12.08 -31.71
N VAL A 11 10.41 12.73 -30.94
CA VAL A 11 10.45 12.56 -29.47
C VAL A 11 9.10 12.87 -28.82
N LEU A 12 8.45 13.98 -29.22
CA LEU A 12 7.13 14.32 -28.69
C LEU A 12 6.05 13.28 -29.05
N VAL A 13 6.09 12.75 -30.27
CA VAL A 13 5.18 11.68 -30.70
C VAL A 13 5.43 10.40 -29.91
N ASP A 14 6.69 10.02 -29.72
CA ASP A 14 7.06 8.82 -28.95
C ASP A 14 6.61 8.97 -27.47
N LEU A 15 6.82 10.13 -26.85
CA LEU A 15 6.34 10.43 -25.50
C LEU A 15 4.81 10.39 -25.39
N PHE A 16 4.11 10.89 -26.42
CA PHE A 16 2.65 10.82 -26.47
C PHE A 16 2.17 9.36 -26.51
N PHE A 17 2.76 8.51 -27.36
CA PHE A 17 2.39 7.09 -27.42
C PHE A 17 2.73 6.34 -26.14
N LEU A 18 3.86 6.66 -25.49
CA LEU A 18 4.20 6.10 -24.18
C LEU A 18 3.18 6.50 -23.10
N LEU A 19 2.76 7.77 -23.08
CA LEU A 19 1.73 8.25 -22.17
C LEU A 19 0.39 7.54 -22.42
N VAL A 20 -0.02 7.40 -23.68
CA VAL A 20 -1.25 6.68 -24.06
C VAL A 20 -1.16 5.21 -23.65
N ALA A 21 -0.03 4.54 -23.89
CA ALA A 21 0.18 3.16 -23.48
C ALA A 21 0.16 3.00 -21.96
N TYR A 22 0.75 3.93 -21.21
CA TYR A 22 0.71 3.95 -19.75
C TYR A 22 -0.72 4.13 -19.23
N ILE A 23 -1.47 5.11 -19.75
CA ILE A 23 -2.87 5.32 -19.39
C ILE A 23 -3.69 4.06 -19.72
N ALA A 24 -3.48 3.47 -20.89
CA ALA A 24 -4.14 2.21 -21.26
C ALA A 24 -3.79 1.10 -20.26
N ALA A 25 -2.53 0.96 -19.84
CA ALA A 25 -2.12 -0.02 -18.84
C ALA A 25 -2.84 0.20 -17.49
N VAL A 26 -2.98 1.45 -17.04
CA VAL A 26 -3.67 1.82 -15.78
C VAL A 26 -5.14 1.40 -15.80
N PHE A 27 -5.81 1.43 -16.95
CA PHE A 27 -7.23 1.02 -17.04
C PHE A 27 -7.44 -0.44 -17.44
N LEU A 28 -6.54 -1.01 -18.25
CA LEU A 28 -6.70 -2.35 -18.82
C LEU A 28 -6.11 -3.44 -17.93
N LEU A 29 -4.92 -3.25 -17.37
CA LEU A 29 -4.26 -4.29 -16.56
C LEU A 29 -5.02 -4.63 -15.27
N PRO A 30 -5.72 -3.69 -14.59
CA PRO A 30 -6.55 -4.06 -13.45
C PRO A 30 -7.74 -4.97 -13.78
N MET A 31 -8.15 -5.05 -15.05
CA MET A 31 -9.23 -5.97 -15.46
C MET A 31 -8.76 -7.42 -15.52
N ILE A 32 -7.45 -7.65 -15.60
CA ILE A 32 -6.86 -8.98 -15.61
C ILE A 32 -6.63 -9.42 -14.16
N LYS A 33 -7.22 -10.54 -13.77
CA LYS A 33 -7.00 -11.14 -12.46
C LYS A 33 -5.61 -11.79 -12.44
N SER A 34 -4.89 -11.63 -11.34
CA SER A 34 -3.69 -12.43 -11.09
C SER A 34 -4.07 -13.89 -10.88
N ASP A 35 -3.12 -14.80 -11.13
CA ASP A 35 -3.32 -16.21 -10.78
C ASP A 35 -3.61 -16.34 -9.28
N ARG A 36 -4.74 -16.96 -8.96
CA ARG A 36 -5.21 -17.18 -7.60
C ARG A 36 -5.02 -18.65 -7.25
N GLN A 37 -4.46 -18.91 -6.08
CA GLN A 37 -4.58 -20.22 -5.44
C GLN A 37 -5.75 -20.13 -4.45
N ALA A 38 -6.93 -20.61 -4.86
CA ALA A 38 -8.04 -20.75 -3.93
C ALA A 38 -7.68 -21.88 -2.95
N ASP A 39 -7.70 -21.57 -1.66
CA ASP A 39 -7.42 -22.53 -0.61
C ASP A 39 -8.74 -22.89 0.08
N ALA A 40 -9.00 -24.19 0.23
CA ALA A 40 -10.27 -24.69 0.79
C ALA A 40 -10.38 -24.39 2.30
N ASP A 41 -9.24 -24.21 2.96
CA ASP A 41 -9.11 -24.03 4.41
C ASP A 41 -8.92 -22.54 4.79
N ALA A 42 -9.58 -21.62 4.06
CA ALA A 42 -9.46 -20.18 4.29
C ALA A 42 -10.35 -19.67 5.44
N ASP A 43 -9.79 -19.56 6.64
CA ASP A 43 -10.50 -19.23 7.90
C ASP A 43 -10.05 -17.92 8.58
N ILE A 44 -8.87 -17.39 8.24
CA ILE A 44 -8.36 -16.14 8.81
C ILE A 44 -9.03 -14.96 8.09
N THR A 45 -9.78 -14.16 8.84
CA THR A 45 -10.43 -12.96 8.32
C THR A 45 -9.45 -11.79 8.22
N LEU A 46 -9.46 -11.14 7.06
CA LEU A 46 -8.74 -9.90 6.74
C LEU A 46 -9.71 -8.87 6.16
N TYR A 47 -9.28 -7.60 6.13
CA TYR A 47 -9.99 -6.54 5.42
C TYR A 47 -9.03 -5.76 4.52
N LEU A 48 -9.55 -5.24 3.42
CA LEU A 48 -8.91 -4.16 2.65
C LEU A 48 -9.66 -2.88 2.97
N ILE A 49 -9.00 -1.83 3.43
CA ILE A 49 -9.61 -0.52 3.67
C ILE A 49 -9.12 0.48 2.63
N SER A 50 -9.95 1.47 2.32
CA SER A 50 -9.62 2.55 1.38
C SER A 50 -10.08 3.90 1.88
N ASN A 51 -9.24 4.91 1.73
CA ASN A 51 -9.62 6.32 1.92
C ASN A 51 -9.99 7.03 0.59
N GLY A 52 -10.08 6.27 -0.51
CA GLY A 52 -10.38 6.78 -1.86
C GLY A 52 -9.19 6.93 -2.79
N ILE A 53 -7.95 6.88 -2.28
CA ILE A 53 -6.74 6.74 -3.12
C ILE A 53 -5.72 5.73 -2.61
N HIS A 54 -5.78 5.40 -1.32
CA HIS A 54 -4.80 4.64 -0.59
C HIS A 54 -5.49 3.42 -0.04
N THR A 55 -4.74 2.33 0.06
CA THR A 55 -5.28 1.05 0.51
C THR A 55 -4.36 0.42 1.53
N ASP A 56 -4.95 -0.02 2.63
CA ASP A 56 -4.28 -0.78 3.68
C ASP A 56 -4.88 -2.17 3.79
N ILE A 57 -4.06 -3.10 4.26
CA ILE A 57 -4.51 -4.45 4.62
C ILE A 57 -4.68 -4.49 6.13
N VAL A 58 -5.87 -4.84 6.58
CA VAL A 58 -6.19 -5.02 7.99
C VAL A 58 -6.14 -6.48 8.35
N MET A 59 -5.41 -6.77 9.43
CA MET A 59 -5.17 -8.09 9.96
C MET A 59 -5.54 -8.13 11.45
N PRO A 60 -5.83 -9.31 12.02
CA PRO A 60 -5.83 -9.45 13.47
C PRO A 60 -4.45 -9.04 14.02
N SER A 61 -4.42 -8.16 15.00
CA SER A 61 -3.16 -7.70 15.62
C SER A 61 -2.38 -8.85 16.24
N ARG A 62 -3.09 -9.88 16.72
CA ARG A 62 -2.51 -11.12 17.21
C ARG A 62 -3.36 -12.30 16.77
N ASN A 63 -2.72 -13.38 16.38
CA ASN A 63 -3.32 -14.71 16.25
C ASN A 63 -2.28 -15.78 16.63
N GLY A 64 -2.62 -17.07 16.44
CA GLY A 64 -1.71 -18.18 16.76
C GLY A 64 -0.41 -18.21 15.95
N ASP A 65 -0.31 -17.41 14.88
CA ASP A 65 0.78 -17.46 13.89
C ASP A 65 1.63 -16.20 13.83
N THR A 66 1.09 -15.05 14.23
CA THR A 66 1.78 -13.77 14.20
C THR A 66 1.26 -12.84 15.28
N ASP A 67 2.21 -12.18 15.92
CA ASP A 67 1.98 -11.06 16.83
C ASP A 67 2.51 -9.78 16.16
N TRP A 68 1.59 -8.97 15.61
CA TRP A 68 1.93 -7.69 15.01
C TRP A 68 2.29 -6.65 16.06
N THR A 69 1.85 -6.77 17.31
CA THR A 69 2.21 -5.83 18.38
C THR A 69 3.69 -5.92 18.77
N ALA A 70 4.34 -7.05 18.50
CA ALA A 70 5.78 -7.19 18.63
C ALA A 70 6.55 -6.54 17.47
N THR A 71 5.92 -6.44 16.29
CA THR A 71 6.50 -5.80 15.09
C THR A 71 6.22 -4.29 15.07
N PHE A 72 5.06 -3.89 15.58
CA PHE A 72 4.55 -2.52 15.62
C PHE A 72 4.10 -2.19 17.04
N PRO A 73 5.04 -1.92 17.97
CA PRO A 73 4.72 -1.67 19.37
C PRO A 73 3.72 -0.54 19.54
N ALA A 74 2.73 -0.73 20.42
CA ALA A 74 1.79 0.34 20.78
C ALA A 74 2.48 1.55 21.42
N ALA A 75 3.67 1.36 21.99
CA ALA A 75 4.50 2.46 22.51
C ALA A 75 4.97 3.44 21.43
N ASP A 76 4.91 3.05 20.15
CA ASP A 76 5.25 3.91 19.02
C ASP A 76 4.03 4.74 18.56
N THR A 77 2.83 4.50 19.11
CA THR A 77 1.64 5.36 18.93
C THR A 77 1.53 6.36 20.07
N THR A 78 0.86 7.50 19.84
CA THR A 78 0.69 8.52 20.90
C THR A 78 -0.30 8.10 21.98
N GLY A 79 -1.28 7.26 21.66
CA GLY A 79 -2.24 6.70 22.60
C GLY A 79 -1.68 5.54 23.44
N GLY A 80 -0.57 4.92 23.02
CA GLY A 80 0.10 3.88 23.80
C GLY A 80 -0.65 2.55 23.90
N GLN A 81 -1.69 2.34 23.08
CA GLN A 81 -2.58 1.17 23.15
C GLN A 81 -2.65 0.43 21.81
N SER A 82 -2.56 -0.91 21.89
CA SER A 82 -2.87 -1.80 20.76
C SER A 82 -4.36 -2.18 20.80
N ALA A 83 -4.90 -2.60 19.65
CA ALA A 83 -6.27 -3.08 19.53
C ALA A 83 -6.34 -4.45 18.85
N ASP A 84 -7.55 -4.97 18.63
CA ASP A 84 -7.78 -6.30 18.04
C ASP A 84 -7.35 -6.40 16.58
N TRP A 85 -7.38 -5.28 15.84
CA TRP A 85 -7.03 -5.20 14.44
C TRP A 85 -5.93 -4.18 14.18
N ILE A 86 -5.11 -4.45 13.17
CA ILE A 86 -4.07 -3.54 12.70
C ILE A 86 -4.16 -3.41 11.18
N ALA A 87 -4.32 -2.18 10.71
CA ALA A 87 -4.16 -1.82 9.30
C ALA A 87 -2.68 -1.55 9.02
N VAL A 88 -2.20 -2.02 7.87
CA VAL A 88 -0.83 -1.80 7.39
C VAL A 88 -0.86 -1.36 5.94
N GLY A 89 -0.27 -0.19 5.69
CA GLY A 89 -0.10 0.41 4.37
C GLY A 89 1.35 0.74 4.09
N TRP A 90 1.74 0.74 2.82
CA TRP A 90 3.04 1.24 2.36
C TRP A 90 2.83 2.45 1.47
N GLY A 91 3.69 3.45 1.60
CA GLY A 91 3.55 4.66 0.79
C GLY A 91 4.80 5.50 0.74
N ASP A 92 4.68 6.61 0.02
CA ASP A 92 5.73 7.62 -0.06
C ASP A 92 5.88 8.31 1.29
N LYS A 93 7.09 8.27 1.86
CA LYS A 93 7.36 8.86 3.16
C LYS A 93 7.14 10.37 3.13
N ASN A 94 7.63 11.08 2.11
CA ASN A 94 7.44 12.53 2.03
C ASN A 94 5.97 12.92 1.87
N PHE A 95 5.19 12.15 1.11
CA PHE A 95 3.75 12.34 0.99
C PHE A 95 3.05 12.17 2.33
N TYR A 96 3.36 11.09 3.07
CA TYR A 96 2.79 10.90 4.39
C TYR A 96 3.14 12.04 5.34
N LEU A 97 4.39 12.52 5.29
CA LEU A 97 4.88 13.54 6.21
C LEU A 97 4.42 14.97 5.85
N ASN A 98 4.21 15.28 4.57
CA ASN A 98 3.94 16.65 4.10
C ASN A 98 2.56 16.84 3.46
N THR A 99 1.73 15.79 3.40
CA THR A 99 0.37 15.86 2.86
C THR A 99 -0.61 15.10 3.78
N PRO A 100 -0.73 15.54 5.05
CA PRO A 100 -1.64 14.90 6.01
C PRO A 100 -3.10 15.10 5.61
N THR A 101 -3.44 16.21 4.95
CA THR A 101 -4.74 16.40 4.32
C THR A 101 -4.62 16.56 2.82
N TRP A 102 -5.70 16.23 2.13
CA TRP A 102 -5.81 16.38 0.68
C TRP A 102 -5.74 17.82 0.17
N ALA A 103 -6.04 18.79 1.05
CA ALA A 103 -5.87 20.20 0.74
C ALA A 103 -4.38 20.59 0.61
N ASP A 104 -3.49 19.78 1.19
CA ASP A 104 -2.04 20.01 1.20
C ASP A 104 -1.34 19.42 -0.04
N LEU A 105 -2.11 18.79 -0.95
CA LEU A 105 -1.59 18.21 -2.19
C LEU A 105 -1.16 19.33 -3.15
N THR A 106 0.14 19.64 -3.14
CA THR A 106 0.72 20.52 -4.14
C THR A 106 1.20 19.74 -5.37
N ALA A 107 1.23 20.40 -6.54
CA ALA A 107 1.78 19.82 -7.76
C ALA A 107 3.25 19.40 -7.61
N SER A 108 4.02 20.07 -6.74
CA SER A 108 5.42 19.72 -6.47
C SER A 108 5.57 18.50 -5.56
N THR A 109 4.69 18.32 -4.57
CA THR A 109 4.64 17.10 -3.75
C THR A 109 4.22 15.90 -4.59
N ALA A 110 3.21 16.07 -5.44
CA ALA A 110 2.80 15.04 -6.40
C ALA A 110 3.95 14.68 -7.35
N LEU A 111 4.64 15.69 -7.92
CA LEU A 111 5.79 15.47 -8.83
C LEU A 111 6.97 14.77 -8.14
N LYS A 112 7.24 15.09 -6.87
CA LYS A 112 8.30 14.42 -6.08
C LYS A 112 7.94 12.98 -5.76
N ALA A 113 6.72 12.71 -5.29
CA ALA A 113 6.26 11.36 -5.01
C ALA A 113 6.36 10.49 -6.28
N VAL A 114 5.94 11.00 -7.43
CA VAL A 114 5.98 10.22 -8.66
C VAL A 114 7.39 10.08 -9.29
N SER A 115 8.37 10.87 -8.84
CA SER A 115 9.73 10.88 -9.40
C SER A 115 10.63 9.72 -8.98
N GLY A 116 10.27 8.92 -7.97
CA GLY A 116 11.13 7.84 -7.47
C GLY A 116 12.24 8.29 -6.52
N LEU A 117 12.35 9.59 -6.22
CA LEU A 117 13.45 10.15 -5.44
C LEU A 117 13.20 10.15 -3.92
N SER A 118 12.01 9.73 -3.50
CA SER A 118 11.58 9.76 -2.11
C SER A 118 11.64 8.36 -1.51
N GLU A 119 12.03 8.30 -0.23
CA GLU A 119 11.98 7.08 0.56
C GLU A 119 10.53 6.66 0.81
N SER A 120 10.35 5.40 1.20
CA SER A 120 9.04 4.88 1.57
C SER A 120 8.92 4.66 3.08
N ALA A 121 7.68 4.62 3.54
CA ALA A 121 7.34 4.28 4.91
C ALA A 121 6.17 3.28 4.94
N ILE A 122 6.10 2.51 6.02
CA ILE A 122 4.94 1.73 6.40
C ILE A 122 4.13 2.56 7.39
N HIS A 123 2.85 2.75 7.11
CA HIS A 123 1.87 3.31 8.03
C HIS A 123 1.10 2.19 8.69
N THR A 124 0.91 2.25 10.00
CA THR A 124 0.09 1.28 10.74
C THR A 124 -0.93 1.99 11.60
N THR A 125 -2.16 1.47 11.67
CA THR A 125 -3.22 2.00 12.53
C THR A 125 -3.93 0.86 13.25
N TYR A 126 -4.08 0.97 14.58
CA TYR A 126 -4.86 0.03 15.37
C TYR A 126 -6.36 0.37 15.36
N TYR A 127 -7.21 -0.66 15.29
CA TYR A 127 -8.68 -0.58 15.35
C TYR A 127 -9.26 -1.61 16.32
N ASP A 128 -10.19 -1.18 17.18
CA ASP A 128 -10.90 -2.08 18.10
C ASP A 128 -11.88 -2.99 17.36
N SER A 129 -12.55 -2.48 16.33
CA SER A 129 -13.53 -3.22 15.55
C SER A 129 -13.57 -2.77 14.10
N MET A 130 -13.86 -3.72 13.21
CA MET A 130 -14.05 -3.51 11.78
C MET A 130 -15.54 -3.46 11.37
N GLU A 131 -16.48 -3.47 12.33
CA GLU A 131 -17.93 -3.54 12.05
C GLU A 131 -18.48 -2.30 11.32
N ASN A 132 -17.95 -1.10 11.63
CA ASN A 132 -18.42 0.17 11.03
C ASN A 132 -17.50 0.67 9.92
N CYS A 133 -16.80 -0.25 9.27
CA CYS A 133 -15.82 0.06 8.28
C CYS A 133 -16.50 0.50 6.96
N GLY A 134 -16.41 1.79 6.63
CA GLY A 134 -17.22 2.39 5.56
C GLY A 134 -16.78 2.04 4.13
N ARG A 135 -15.49 2.10 3.83
CA ARG A 135 -14.92 1.77 2.51
C ARG A 135 -13.93 0.62 2.64
N CYS A 136 -14.45 -0.57 2.86
CA CYS A 136 -13.61 -1.75 2.96
C CYS A 136 -14.28 -2.99 2.47
N ALA A 137 -13.47 -4.02 2.23
CA ALA A 137 -13.92 -5.32 1.80
C ALA A 137 -13.35 -6.40 2.70
N LYS A 138 -14.23 -7.25 3.21
CA LYS A 138 -13.86 -8.43 4.00
C LYS A 138 -13.46 -9.58 3.09
N PHE A 139 -12.40 -10.30 3.44
CA PHE A 139 -12.01 -11.54 2.77
C PHE A 139 -11.34 -12.51 3.75
N THR A 140 -11.22 -13.77 3.35
CA THR A 140 -10.52 -14.79 4.14
C THR A 140 -9.35 -15.37 3.38
N VAL A 141 -8.34 -15.81 4.14
CA VAL A 141 -7.14 -16.47 3.66
C VAL A 141 -6.85 -17.69 4.51
N SER A 142 -6.17 -18.70 3.96
CA SER A 142 -5.68 -19.82 4.77
C SER A 142 -4.50 -19.39 5.63
N ARG A 143 -4.17 -20.19 6.65
CA ARG A 143 -2.97 -20.02 7.47
C ARG A 143 -1.69 -19.83 6.64
N ARG A 144 -1.51 -20.65 5.58
CA ARG A 144 -0.34 -20.55 4.69
C ARG A 144 -0.29 -19.19 3.99
N GLN A 145 -1.41 -18.76 3.41
CA GLN A 145 -1.53 -17.47 2.73
C GLN A 145 -1.29 -16.30 3.68
N TYR A 146 -1.77 -16.39 4.91
CA TYR A 146 -1.53 -15.38 5.94
C TYR A 146 -0.04 -15.27 6.31
N LEU A 147 0.66 -16.39 6.42
CA LEU A 147 2.11 -16.40 6.67
C LEU A 147 2.91 -15.82 5.50
N GLU A 148 2.50 -16.08 4.25
CA GLU A 148 3.09 -15.49 3.05
C GLU A 148 2.89 -13.97 3.03
N LEU A 149 1.67 -13.50 3.34
CA LEU A 149 1.37 -12.07 3.51
C LEU A 149 2.24 -11.42 4.59
N ALA A 150 2.32 -12.06 5.77
CA ALA A 150 3.11 -11.55 6.89
C ALA A 150 4.60 -11.47 6.54
N ALA A 151 5.12 -12.45 5.81
CA ALA A 151 6.49 -12.44 5.31
C ALA A 151 6.72 -11.29 4.32
N TYR A 152 5.79 -11.05 3.39
CA TYR A 152 5.86 -9.93 2.46
C TYR A 152 5.90 -8.57 3.17
N ILE A 153 5.00 -8.35 4.13
CA ILE A 153 4.95 -7.12 4.94
C ILE A 153 6.26 -6.94 5.70
N ARG A 154 6.75 -7.97 6.40
CA ARG A 154 8.03 -7.92 7.11
C ARG A 154 9.22 -7.64 6.20
N SER A 155 9.19 -8.16 4.97
CA SER A 155 10.25 -7.93 3.98
C SER A 155 10.31 -6.47 3.53
N SER A 156 9.17 -5.76 3.56
CA SER A 156 9.02 -4.35 3.21
C SER A 156 9.57 -3.40 4.27
N LEU A 157 9.74 -3.85 5.51
CA LEU A 157 10.26 -3.04 6.60
C LEU A 157 11.80 -2.94 6.58
N LYS A 158 12.33 -1.79 7.01
CA LYS A 158 13.73 -1.68 7.46
C LYS A 158 13.81 -2.09 8.93
N TRP A 159 14.87 -2.82 9.26
CA TRP A 159 15.10 -3.37 10.60
C TRP A 159 16.44 -2.91 11.14
N ARG A 160 16.51 -2.66 12.45
CA ARG A 160 17.75 -2.41 13.20
C ARG A 160 17.68 -3.20 14.49
N ASP A 161 18.70 -4.02 14.75
CA ASP A 161 18.82 -4.85 15.96
C ASP A 161 17.57 -5.71 16.24
N GLY A 162 16.99 -6.27 15.18
CA GLY A 162 15.78 -7.11 15.27
C GLY A 162 14.47 -6.36 15.52
N ARG A 163 14.49 -5.01 15.51
CA ARG A 163 13.31 -4.15 15.68
C ARG A 163 13.04 -3.33 14.44
N THR A 164 11.77 -2.99 14.24
CA THR A 164 11.37 -1.98 13.25
C THR A 164 11.89 -0.61 13.67
N ILE A 165 12.10 0.27 12.69
CA ILE A 165 12.64 1.61 12.93
C ILE A 165 11.47 2.59 12.81
N PRO A 166 10.96 3.17 13.91
CA PRO A 166 9.90 4.17 13.83
C PRO A 166 10.43 5.45 13.14
N VAL A 167 9.57 6.10 12.38
CA VAL A 167 9.87 7.41 11.79
C VAL A 167 9.70 8.45 12.89
N THR A 168 10.81 9.03 13.36
CA THR A 168 10.86 9.91 14.55
C THR A 168 10.31 11.33 14.31
N ALA A 169 9.50 11.54 13.28
CA ALA A 169 8.82 12.82 13.11
C ALA A 169 7.55 12.79 13.97
N ASP A 170 7.17 13.91 14.60
CA ASP A 170 5.90 14.07 15.35
C ASP A 170 4.69 14.04 14.39
N ILE A 171 4.52 12.95 13.66
CA ILE A 171 3.52 12.80 12.61
C ILE A 171 2.71 11.56 12.91
N HIS A 172 1.49 11.82 13.35
CA HIS A 172 0.45 10.84 13.61
C HIS A 172 -0.84 11.38 12.99
N TYR A 173 -1.61 10.52 12.33
CA TYR A 173 -2.93 10.87 11.82
C TYR A 173 -4.01 10.75 12.91
N GLY A 174 -3.72 10.04 14.00
CA GLY A 174 -4.55 9.89 15.18
C GLY A 174 -3.76 9.36 16.38
N GLU A 175 -4.46 8.85 17.39
CA GLU A 175 -3.79 8.33 18.60
C GLU A 175 -3.34 6.87 18.47
N SER A 176 -3.88 6.15 17.50
CA SER A 176 -3.67 4.72 17.32
C SER A 176 -2.75 4.36 16.16
N ASP A 177 -2.09 5.34 15.54
CA ASP A 177 -1.22 5.14 14.38
C ASP A 177 0.25 5.47 14.62
N ALA A 178 1.09 4.85 13.81
CA ALA A 178 2.54 5.01 13.81
C ALA A 178 3.12 4.79 12.41
N PHE A 179 4.31 5.33 12.17
CA PHE A 179 5.05 5.19 10.91
C PHE A 179 6.39 4.52 11.13
N TYR A 180 6.79 3.68 10.18
CA TYR A 180 8.04 2.93 10.21
C TYR A 180 8.81 3.06 8.90
N GLU A 181 10.13 3.08 8.99
CA GLU A 181 11.01 3.12 7.83
C GLU A 181 10.82 1.87 6.94
N ALA A 182 10.59 2.08 5.64
CA ALA A 182 10.37 1.00 4.70
C ALA A 182 11.45 0.92 3.60
N LYS A 183 11.52 -0.25 2.96
CA LYS A 183 12.32 -0.50 1.77
C LYS A 183 11.51 -0.16 0.53
N GLY A 184 12.23 0.23 -0.53
CA GLY A 184 11.67 0.58 -1.83
C GLY A 184 11.48 2.08 -2.02
N SER A 185 11.10 2.46 -3.23
CA SER A 185 10.94 3.84 -3.66
C SER A 185 9.62 4.01 -4.40
N TYR A 186 8.80 4.95 -3.94
CA TYR A 186 7.51 5.25 -4.54
C TYR A 186 7.71 5.97 -5.88
N ASN A 187 6.98 5.56 -6.92
CA ASN A 187 7.05 6.20 -8.24
C ASN A 187 5.76 5.95 -9.06
N LEU A 188 5.70 6.49 -10.30
CA LEU A 188 4.56 6.32 -11.22
C LEU A 188 4.14 4.86 -11.46
N PHE A 189 5.07 3.92 -11.41
CA PHE A 189 4.80 2.50 -11.69
C PHE A 189 4.63 1.64 -10.45
N TYR A 190 5.03 2.16 -9.28
CA TYR A 190 4.96 1.45 -8.01
C TYR A 190 4.49 2.40 -6.91
N THR A 191 3.19 2.35 -6.65
CA THR A 191 2.50 3.17 -5.65
C THR A 191 2.09 2.33 -4.44
N CYS A 192 1.43 2.96 -3.47
CA CYS A 192 0.79 2.27 -2.34
C CYS A 192 -0.15 1.14 -2.81
N ASN A 193 -0.96 1.41 -3.82
CA ASN A 193 -1.89 0.42 -4.35
C ASN A 193 -1.15 -0.69 -5.12
N THR A 194 0.00 -0.40 -5.73
CA THR A 194 0.83 -1.47 -6.33
C THR A 194 1.40 -2.37 -5.24
N TRP A 195 1.91 -1.80 -4.15
CA TRP A 195 2.39 -2.57 -3.00
C TRP A 195 1.29 -3.42 -2.37
N THR A 196 0.09 -2.86 -2.15
CA THR A 196 -1.06 -3.60 -1.62
C THR A 196 -1.48 -4.72 -2.56
N ASN A 197 -1.52 -4.45 -3.86
CA ASN A 197 -1.83 -5.46 -4.87
C ASN A 197 -0.80 -6.60 -4.88
N ASP A 198 0.49 -6.30 -4.73
CA ASP A 198 1.54 -7.31 -4.68
C ASP A 198 1.57 -8.08 -3.35
N ALA A 199 1.19 -7.44 -2.23
CA ALA A 199 0.94 -8.10 -0.95
C ALA A 199 -0.19 -9.14 -1.10
N LEU A 200 -1.30 -8.78 -1.75
CA LEU A 200 -2.40 -9.70 -2.04
C LEU A 200 -1.97 -10.86 -2.94
N LYS A 201 -1.17 -10.59 -3.99
CA LYS A 201 -0.59 -11.66 -4.84
C LYS A 201 0.31 -12.59 -4.04
N SER A 202 1.15 -12.06 -3.15
CA SER A 202 2.06 -12.85 -2.34
C SER A 202 1.30 -13.86 -1.46
N ALA A 203 0.11 -13.48 -1.01
CA ALA A 203 -0.81 -14.32 -0.24
C ALA A 203 -1.69 -15.22 -1.12
N GLY A 204 -1.54 -15.21 -2.44
CA GLY A 204 -2.45 -15.90 -3.37
C GLY A 204 -3.91 -15.42 -3.30
N ALA A 205 -4.15 -14.22 -2.76
CA ALA A 205 -5.46 -13.60 -2.69
C ALA A 205 -5.87 -13.00 -4.05
N LYS A 206 -7.11 -12.49 -4.15
CA LYS A 206 -7.56 -11.84 -5.40
C LYS A 206 -6.75 -10.56 -5.60
N ALA A 207 -6.15 -10.38 -6.77
CA ALA A 207 -5.43 -9.17 -7.10
C ALA A 207 -5.54 -8.88 -8.60
N ALA A 208 -5.22 -7.65 -8.98
CA ALA A 208 -5.02 -7.27 -10.36
C ALA A 208 -3.65 -7.77 -10.85
N LEU A 209 -3.51 -7.99 -12.16
CA LEU A 209 -2.20 -8.21 -12.78
C LEU A 209 -1.25 -7.05 -12.45
N TRP A 210 -1.73 -5.82 -12.56
CA TRP A 210 -1.04 -4.62 -12.09
C TRP A 210 -2.05 -3.49 -11.88
N THR A 211 -1.82 -2.66 -10.86
CA THR A 211 -2.61 -1.44 -10.62
C THR A 211 -1.79 -0.43 -9.80
N ILE A 212 -2.08 0.85 -10.02
CA ILE A 212 -1.59 1.97 -9.20
C ILE A 212 -2.73 2.67 -8.45
N THR A 213 -3.98 2.25 -8.66
CA THR A 213 -5.18 2.86 -8.09
C THR A 213 -5.91 1.90 -7.17
N GLU A 214 -6.58 2.45 -6.15
CA GLU A 214 -7.43 1.67 -5.23
C GLU A 214 -8.59 1.00 -5.97
N GLY A 215 -9.21 1.69 -6.92
CA GLY A 215 -10.29 1.13 -7.74
C GLY A 215 -9.88 -0.08 -8.58
N GLY A 216 -8.59 -0.18 -8.96
CA GLY A 216 -8.07 -1.38 -9.62
C GLY A 216 -8.00 -2.61 -8.70
N ILE A 217 -7.75 -2.40 -7.40
CA ILE A 217 -7.80 -3.46 -6.38
C ILE A 217 -9.25 -3.81 -6.06
N PHE A 218 -10.03 -2.81 -5.67
CA PHE A 218 -11.41 -2.97 -5.19
C PHE A 218 -12.35 -3.53 -6.26
N ARG A 219 -12.02 -3.44 -7.55
CA ARG A 219 -12.74 -4.18 -8.61
C ARG A 219 -12.86 -5.69 -8.34
N HIS A 220 -11.92 -6.28 -7.61
CA HIS A 220 -11.89 -7.72 -7.34
C HIS A 220 -12.52 -8.10 -6.00
N TYR A 221 -12.96 -7.10 -5.24
CA TYR A 221 -13.50 -7.23 -3.89
C TYR A 221 -14.88 -6.60 -3.80
N THR A 222 -15.73 -7.18 -2.96
CA THR A 222 -17.06 -6.61 -2.70
C THR A 222 -16.97 -5.84 -1.38
N PRO A 223 -17.33 -4.54 -1.36
CA PRO A 223 -17.43 -3.80 -0.12
C PRO A 223 -18.51 -4.40 0.80
#